data_AF-A0A4Q5W908-F1
#
_entry.id   AF-A0A4Q5W908-F1
#
_cell.length_a   1.000
_cell.length_b   1.000
_cell.length_c   1.000
_cell.angle_alpha   90.00
_cell.angle_beta   90.00
_cell.angle_gamma   90.00
#
_symmetry.space_group_name_H-M   'P 1'
#
loop_
_entity.id
_entity.type
_entity.pdbx_description
1 polymer ?
#
loop_
_entity_poly.entity_id
_entity_poly.type
_entity_poly.pdbx_seq_one_letter_code
_entity_poly.pdbx_strand_id
1 'polypeptide(L)'
;LWSSTTTTNAVMLAMKHGRVIIATHGPVIVGTLTLSKRKPWAIDKSYFTRVKTPIYLTNMAITPHAQSQGVGRALLADADVRTRTWPGGAGQAIRLDAFDADAGAGGFYERCGYRERGRIVFKSAPLIYFERLLPPSAD
;
A
#
# COMPACT_ATOMS: atom_id res chain seq x y z
N LEU A 1 -8.64 -17.22 -0.91
CA LEU A 1 -9.20 -16.59 0.30
C LEU A 1 -8.93 -15.09 0.21
N TRP A 2 -9.98 -14.27 0.10
CA TRP A 2 -9.88 -12.81 -0.11
C TRP A 2 -9.47 -12.05 1.17
N SER A 3 -9.87 -12.58 2.33
CA SER A 3 -9.55 -12.03 3.65
C SER A 3 -9.46 -13.16 4.67
N SER A 4 -8.63 -12.99 5.69
CA SER A 4 -8.53 -13.89 6.83
C SER A 4 -8.52 -13.10 8.13
N THR A 5 -9.06 -13.67 9.19
CA THR A 5 -8.88 -13.13 10.55
C THR A 5 -7.39 -13.14 10.91
N THR A 6 -6.90 -12.02 11.43
CA THR A 6 -5.52 -11.90 11.93
C THR A 6 -5.49 -12.01 13.45
N THR A 7 -4.37 -12.47 14.02
CA THR A 7 -4.17 -12.51 15.46
C THR A 7 -3.47 -11.23 15.95
N THR A 8 -3.60 -10.90 17.23
CA THR A 8 -2.88 -9.78 17.87
C THR A 8 -1.38 -9.89 17.66
N ASN A 9 -0.80 -11.09 17.83
CA ASN A 9 0.63 -11.32 17.63
C ASN A 9 1.07 -11.04 16.19
N ALA A 10 0.26 -11.40 15.20
CA ALA A 10 0.54 -11.12 13.80
C ALA A 10 0.50 -9.60 13.50
N VAL A 11 -0.43 -8.86 14.12
CA VAL A 11 -0.49 -7.40 14.03
C VAL A 11 0.76 -6.76 14.65
N MET A 12 1.13 -7.16 15.87
CA MET A 12 2.33 -6.66 16.55
C MET A 12 3.61 -6.95 15.75
N LEU A 13 3.70 -8.14 15.13
CA LEU A 13 4.82 -8.49 14.26
C LEU A 13 4.86 -7.62 12.99
N ALA A 14 3.71 -7.34 12.38
CA ALA A 14 3.63 -6.44 11.23
C ALA A 14 4.06 -5.02 11.60
N MET A 15 3.67 -4.53 12.77
CA MET A 15 4.09 -3.23 13.31
C MET A 15 5.60 -3.16 13.60
N LYS A 16 6.24 -4.28 13.98
CA LYS A 16 7.70 -4.33 14.16
C LYS A 16 8.47 -4.19 12.84
N HIS A 17 7.89 -4.66 11.74
CA HIS A 17 8.56 -4.73 10.43
C HIS A 17 8.13 -3.65 9.44
N GLY A 18 7.20 -2.79 9.84
CA GLY A 18 6.67 -1.73 9.00
C GLY A 18 6.26 -0.53 9.82
N ARG A 19 5.76 0.49 9.14
CA ARG A 19 5.19 1.69 9.74
C ARG A 19 3.71 1.67 9.44
N VAL A 20 2.89 1.50 10.47
CA VAL A 20 1.44 1.58 10.34
C VAL A 20 1.05 3.05 10.39
N ILE A 21 0.33 3.50 9.37
CA ILE A 21 -0.31 4.80 9.30
C ILE A 21 -1.79 4.57 9.60
N ILE A 22 -2.34 5.41 10.48
CA ILE A 22 -3.76 5.42 10.79
C ILE A 22 -4.37 6.75 10.34
N ALA A 23 -5.57 6.68 9.77
CA ALA A 23 -6.45 7.83 9.62
C ALA A 23 -7.45 7.81 10.76
N THR A 24 -7.62 8.94 11.44
CA THR A 24 -8.57 9.10 12.54
C THR A 24 -9.63 10.13 12.20
N HIS A 25 -10.84 9.90 12.70
CA HIS A 25 -11.91 10.88 12.75
C HIS A 25 -12.31 11.05 14.21
N GLY A 26 -11.84 12.13 14.83
CA GLY A 26 -11.87 12.28 16.29
C GLY A 26 -11.11 11.13 16.97
N PRO A 27 -11.71 10.43 17.95
CA PRO A 27 -11.07 9.31 18.65
C PRO A 27 -11.10 7.98 17.87
N VAL A 28 -11.78 7.93 16.71
CA VAL A 28 -12.04 6.68 15.98
C VAL A 28 -11.03 6.50 14.85
N ILE A 29 -10.44 5.30 14.75
CA ILE A 29 -9.64 4.91 13.58
C ILE A 29 -10.60 4.54 12.45
N VAL A 30 -10.49 5.25 11.32
CA VAL A 30 -11.34 5.07 10.13
C VAL A 30 -10.60 4.50 8.93
N GLY A 31 -9.27 4.43 9.00
CA GLY A 31 -8.48 3.79 7.98
C GLY A 31 -7.07 3.46 8.43
N THR A 32 -6.45 2.50 7.75
CA THR A 32 -5.09 2.07 8.01
C THR A 32 -4.36 1.80 6.71
N LEU A 33 -3.03 1.89 6.72
CA LEU A 33 -2.14 1.20 5.79
C LEU A 33 -0.79 0.94 6.46
N THR A 34 0.00 0.04 5.89
CA THR A 34 1.37 -0.24 6.35
C THR A 34 2.37 0.05 5.25
N LEU A 35 3.47 0.72 5.59
CA LEU A 35 4.63 0.88 4.72
C LEU A 35 5.81 0.05 5.23
N SER A 36 6.53 -0.64 4.35
CA SER A 36 7.72 -1.40 4.72
C SER A 36 8.75 -1.50 3.59
N LYS A 37 10.04 -1.67 3.94
CA LYS A 37 11.07 -2.07 2.98
C LYS A 37 11.03 -3.57 2.66
N ARG A 38 10.33 -4.37 3.47
CA ARG A 38 10.25 -5.82 3.29
C ARG A 38 9.25 -6.14 2.17
N LYS A 39 9.75 -6.85 1.15
CA LYS A 39 8.91 -7.31 0.04
C LYS A 39 7.83 -8.29 0.55
N PRO A 40 6.54 -8.05 0.24
CA PRO A 40 5.47 -9.02 0.48
C PRO A 40 5.68 -10.30 -0.33
N TRP A 41 5.06 -11.39 0.11
CA TRP A 41 5.22 -12.69 -0.54
C TRP A 41 4.62 -12.72 -1.94
N ALA A 42 3.46 -12.09 -2.11
CA ALA A 42 2.73 -12.03 -3.38
C ALA A 42 3.51 -11.31 -4.47
N ILE A 43 4.34 -10.32 -4.15
CA ILE A 43 5.00 -9.44 -5.12
C ILE A 43 6.20 -10.11 -5.81
N ASP A 44 6.18 -10.17 -7.14
CA ASP A 44 7.36 -10.38 -7.98
C ASP A 44 7.96 -9.05 -8.43
N LYS A 45 9.24 -8.81 -8.09
CA LYS A 45 9.94 -7.54 -8.38
C LYS A 45 10.20 -7.33 -9.87
N SER A 46 10.16 -8.38 -10.70
CA SER A 46 10.48 -8.33 -12.13
C SER A 46 9.56 -7.39 -12.92
N TYR A 47 8.32 -7.20 -12.46
CA TYR A 47 7.30 -6.34 -13.07
C TYR A 47 7.53 -4.84 -12.84
N PHE A 48 8.37 -4.49 -11.87
CA PHE A 48 8.48 -3.12 -11.37
C PHE A 48 9.71 -2.39 -11.92
N THR A 49 9.66 -1.06 -11.97
CA THR A 49 10.80 -0.25 -12.37
C THR A 49 11.95 -0.49 -11.41
N ARG A 50 13.17 -0.71 -11.92
CA ARG A 50 14.33 -0.94 -11.06
C ARG A 50 14.69 0.34 -10.30
N VAL A 51 14.50 0.33 -8.99
CA VAL A 51 14.89 1.40 -8.05
C VAL A 51 15.65 0.80 -6.86
N LYS A 52 16.49 1.60 -6.21
CA LYS A 52 17.30 1.16 -5.06
C LYS A 52 16.47 1.00 -3.79
N THR A 53 15.53 1.91 -3.56
CA THR A 53 14.75 2.00 -2.31
C THR A 53 13.24 1.92 -2.55
N PRO A 54 12.70 0.76 -2.98
CA PRO A 54 11.26 0.58 -3.07
C PRO A 54 10.65 0.40 -1.66
N ILE A 55 9.53 1.07 -1.42
CA ILE A 55 8.66 0.85 -0.25
C ILE A 55 7.43 0.07 -0.71
N TYR A 56 7.02 -0.90 0.09
CA TYR A 56 5.83 -1.71 -0.14
C TYR A 56 4.70 -1.21 0.76
N LEU A 57 3.53 -1.03 0.16
CA LEU A 57 2.31 -0.69 0.84
C LEU A 57 1.44 -1.95 0.97
N THR A 58 1.01 -2.26 2.19
CA THR A 58 0.12 -3.39 2.49
C THR A 58 -0.95 -2.98 3.49
N ASN A 59 -1.93 -3.86 3.72
CA ASN A 59 -2.96 -3.72 4.76
C ASN A 59 -3.72 -2.39 4.69
N MET A 60 -3.99 -1.89 3.47
CA MET A 60 -4.84 -0.74 3.28
C MET A 60 -6.29 -1.13 3.53
N ALA A 61 -6.95 -0.45 4.46
CA ALA A 61 -8.36 -0.68 4.78
C ALA A 61 -8.99 0.64 5.20
N ILE A 62 -10.22 0.89 4.75
CA ILE A 62 -11.05 2.03 5.15
C ILE A 62 -12.36 1.46 5.68
N THR A 63 -12.82 1.95 6.84
CA THR A 63 -14.11 1.54 7.40
C THR A 63 -15.23 1.85 6.41
N PRO A 64 -16.25 0.98 6.24
CA PRO A 64 -17.28 1.17 5.22
C PRO A 64 -17.95 2.55 5.26
N HIS A 65 -18.23 3.07 6.46
CA HIS A 65 -18.86 4.38 6.66
C HIS A 65 -17.95 5.57 6.32
N ALA A 66 -16.65 5.37 6.11
CA ALA A 66 -15.68 6.40 5.75
C ALA A 66 -15.18 6.25 4.30
N GLN A 67 -15.68 5.25 3.56
CA GLN A 67 -15.37 5.09 2.14
C GLN A 67 -16.00 6.22 1.31
N SER A 68 -15.42 6.49 0.14
CA SER A 68 -15.85 7.56 -0.77
C SER A 68 -15.81 8.99 -0.21
N GLN A 69 -15.25 9.20 0.98
CA GLN A 69 -15.06 10.52 1.62
C GLN A 69 -13.64 11.06 1.50
N GLY A 70 -12.81 10.46 0.64
CA GLY A 70 -11.43 10.89 0.41
C GLY A 70 -10.39 10.36 1.41
N VAL A 71 -10.79 9.62 2.45
CA VAL A 71 -9.86 9.06 3.47
C VAL A 71 -8.73 8.24 2.85
N GLY A 72 -9.06 7.33 1.92
CA GLY A 72 -8.04 6.54 1.23
C GLY A 72 -7.04 7.39 0.43
N ARG A 73 -7.53 8.46 -0.23
CA ARG A 73 -6.67 9.37 -0.97
C ARG A 73 -5.73 10.14 -0.03
N ALA A 74 -6.24 10.59 1.11
CA ALA A 74 -5.44 11.27 2.13
C ALA A 74 -4.35 10.35 2.70
N LEU A 75 -4.68 9.08 2.99
CA LEU A 75 -3.70 8.09 3.43
C LEU A 75 -2.59 7.84 2.39
N LEU A 76 -2.93 7.74 1.10
CA LEU A 76 -1.93 7.58 0.03
C LEU A 76 -1.06 8.83 -0.14
N ALA A 77 -1.62 10.02 0.03
CA ALA A 77 -0.84 11.27 0.01
C ALA A 77 0.15 11.33 1.20
N ASP A 78 -0.26 10.92 2.39
CA ASP A 78 0.64 10.83 3.55
C ASP A 78 1.70 9.73 3.36
N ALA A 79 1.32 8.60 2.74
CA ALA A 79 2.27 7.53 2.40
C ALA A 79 3.38 8.00 1.44
N ASP A 80 3.03 8.85 0.49
CA ASP A 80 3.95 9.53 -0.42
C ASP A 80 4.99 10.36 0.33
N VAL A 81 4.55 11.19 1.28
CA VAL A 81 5.42 12.04 2.10
C VAL A 81 6.36 11.18 2.95
N ARG A 82 5.83 10.17 3.63
CA ARG A 82 6.62 9.27 4.49
C ARG A 82 7.59 8.40 3.71
N THR A 83 7.26 8.07 2.47
CA THR A 83 8.17 7.32 1.60
C THR A 83 9.34 8.20 1.18
N ARG A 84 9.09 9.46 0.78
CA ARG A 84 10.18 10.41 0.45
C ARG A 84 11.08 10.71 1.65
N THR A 85 10.52 10.75 2.85
CA THR A 85 11.25 11.05 4.10
C THR A 85 11.66 9.79 4.88
N TRP A 86 11.77 8.65 4.19
CA TRP A 86 12.05 7.38 4.86
C TRP A 86 13.42 7.39 5.58
N PRO A 87 13.49 6.97 6.86
CA PRO A 87 14.75 6.94 7.59
C PRO A 87 15.76 5.94 7.03
N GLY A 88 16.99 6.42 6.90
CA GLY A 88 18.05 5.72 6.20
C GLY A 88 18.05 5.96 4.67
N GLY A 89 17.23 6.88 4.17
CA GLY A 89 17.26 7.36 2.79
C GLY A 89 15.89 7.34 2.12
N ALA A 90 15.65 8.33 1.26
CA ALA A 90 14.39 8.51 0.55
C ALA A 90 13.99 7.27 -0.26
N GLY A 91 12.72 6.87 -0.12
CA GLY A 91 12.10 5.86 -0.95
C GLY A 91 11.80 6.40 -2.34
N GLN A 92 12.11 5.61 -3.37
CA GLN A 92 12.01 5.99 -4.78
C GLN A 92 10.72 5.48 -5.45
N ALA A 93 10.00 4.57 -4.80
CA ALA A 93 8.74 4.04 -5.30
C ALA A 93 7.88 3.50 -4.16
N ILE A 94 6.56 3.54 -4.36
CA ILE A 94 5.60 2.73 -3.61
C ILE A 94 5.08 1.63 -4.51
N ARG A 95 5.09 0.40 -4.01
CA ARG A 95 4.60 -0.79 -4.71
C ARG A 95 3.54 -1.49 -3.89
N LEU A 96 2.49 -1.95 -4.54
CA LEU A 96 1.41 -2.70 -3.91
C LEU A 96 0.78 -3.67 -4.89
N ASP A 97 0.00 -4.59 -4.35
CA ASP A 97 -0.96 -5.40 -5.10
C ASP A 97 -2.39 -5.03 -4.70
N ALA A 98 -3.31 -5.27 -5.61
CA ALA A 98 -4.74 -5.23 -5.39
C ALA A 98 -5.35 -6.47 -6.01
N PHE A 99 -6.45 -6.99 -5.48
CA PHE A 99 -7.17 -8.05 -6.17
C PHE A 99 -7.75 -7.57 -7.50
N ASP A 100 -7.67 -8.42 -8.52
CA ASP A 100 -8.29 -8.24 -9.83
C ASP A 100 -9.74 -8.76 -9.76
N ALA A 101 -10.64 -7.94 -9.23
CA ALA A 101 -12.07 -8.25 -9.10
C ALA A 101 -12.88 -6.94 -9.05
N ASP A 102 -14.20 -7.02 -9.27
CA ASP A 102 -15.10 -5.85 -9.26
C ASP A 102 -15.07 -5.07 -7.94
N ALA A 103 -14.96 -5.79 -6.81
CA ALA A 103 -14.82 -5.20 -5.48
C ALA A 103 -13.35 -4.83 -5.13
N GLY A 104 -12.42 -5.01 -6.07
CA GLY A 104 -11.01 -4.71 -5.92
C GLY A 104 -10.71 -3.21 -5.95
N ALA A 105 -9.59 -2.83 -5.34
CA ALA A 105 -9.18 -1.43 -5.25
C ALA A 105 -8.41 -0.91 -6.49
N GLY A 106 -8.36 -1.68 -7.59
CA GLY A 106 -7.53 -1.36 -8.76
C GLY A 106 -7.80 0.03 -9.34
N GLY A 107 -9.05 0.30 -9.75
CA GLY A 107 -9.43 1.61 -10.27
C GLY A 107 -9.29 2.76 -9.26
N PHE A 108 -9.30 2.47 -7.96
CA PHE A 108 -8.99 3.47 -6.94
C PHE A 108 -7.50 3.85 -6.97
N TYR A 109 -6.58 2.89 -7.04
CA TYR A 109 -5.14 3.17 -7.11
C TYR A 109 -4.75 3.92 -8.39
N GLU A 110 -5.33 3.57 -9.54
CA GLU A 110 -5.14 4.30 -10.81
C GLU A 110 -5.54 5.78 -10.67
N ARG A 111 -6.72 6.06 -10.12
CA ARG A 111 -7.17 7.44 -9.83
C ARG A 111 -6.34 8.17 -8.77
N CYS A 112 -5.48 7.46 -8.05
CA CYS A 112 -4.49 8.02 -7.13
C CYS A 112 -3.10 8.14 -7.76
N GLY A 113 -2.97 7.87 -9.07
CA GLY A 113 -1.73 8.05 -9.83
C GLY A 113 -0.75 6.90 -9.69
N TYR A 114 -1.21 5.72 -9.27
CA TYR A 114 -0.44 4.48 -9.43
C TYR A 114 -0.61 3.97 -10.86
N ARG A 115 0.43 3.32 -11.38
CA ARG A 115 0.42 2.68 -12.70
C ARG A 115 0.35 1.18 -12.53
N GLU A 116 -0.53 0.54 -13.28
CA GLU A 116 -0.53 -0.92 -13.41
C GLU A 116 0.82 -1.39 -13.99
N ARG A 117 1.38 -2.45 -13.41
CA ARG A 117 2.66 -3.06 -13.82
C ARG A 117 2.53 -4.48 -14.34
N GLY A 118 1.40 -5.11 -14.06
CA GLY A 118 1.09 -6.44 -14.54
C GLY A 118 0.05 -7.12 -13.67
N ARG A 119 -0.39 -8.28 -14.14
CA ARG A 119 -1.39 -9.11 -13.50
C ARG A 119 -0.83 -10.50 -13.29
N ILE A 120 -1.13 -11.10 -12.14
CA ILE A 120 -0.68 -12.44 -11.79
C ILE A 120 -1.78 -13.21 -11.08
N VAL A 121 -1.63 -14.52 -10.97
CA VAL A 121 -2.41 -15.34 -10.03
C VAL A 121 -1.50 -15.74 -8.88
N PHE A 122 -1.76 -15.22 -7.69
CA PHE A 122 -1.06 -15.64 -6.47
C PHE A 122 -1.88 -16.70 -5.75
N LYS A 123 -1.36 -17.93 -5.71
CA LYS A 123 -2.09 -19.13 -5.29
C LYS A 123 -3.34 -19.34 -6.15
N SER A 124 -4.49 -18.81 -5.72
CA SER A 124 -5.76 -18.86 -6.45
C SER A 124 -6.43 -17.48 -6.60
N ALA A 125 -5.76 -16.41 -6.14
CA ALA A 125 -6.30 -15.06 -6.21
C ALA A 125 -5.64 -14.29 -7.37
N PRO A 126 -6.41 -13.78 -8.33
CA PRO A 126 -5.88 -12.89 -9.34
C PRO A 126 -5.58 -11.52 -8.69
N LEU A 127 -4.39 -10.99 -8.98
CA LEU A 127 -3.87 -9.73 -8.44
C LEU A 127 -3.39 -8.83 -9.58
N ILE A 128 -3.54 -7.52 -9.39
CA ILE A 128 -2.96 -6.46 -10.18
C ILE A 128 -1.84 -5.82 -9.36
N TYR A 129 -0.66 -5.69 -9.97
CA TYR A 129 0.46 -4.96 -9.38
C TYR A 129 0.42 -3.48 -9.76
N PHE A 130 0.64 -2.63 -8.78
CA PHE A 130 0.66 -1.18 -8.93
C PHE A 130 1.97 -0.58 -8.44
N GLU A 131 2.47 0.40 -9.20
CA GLU A 131 3.66 1.17 -8.85
C GLU A 131 3.38 2.66 -8.93
N ARG A 132 3.89 3.41 -7.95
CA ARG A 132 4.02 4.85 -8.00
C ARG A 132 5.49 5.21 -7.82
N LEU A 133 6.09 5.77 -8.86
CA LEU A 133 7.46 6.29 -8.76
C LEU A 133 7.43 7.64 -8.04
N LEU A 134 8.36 7.81 -7.11
CA LEU A 134 8.55 9.04 -6.35
C LEU A 134 9.93 9.58 -6.73
N PRO A 135 10.04 10.34 -7.84
CA PRO A 135 11.30 10.98 -8.18
C PRO A 135 11.73 11.89 -7.02
N PRO A 136 13.04 12.18 -6.90
CA PRO A 136 13.52 13.21 -6.00
C PRO A 136 12.71 14.48 -6.26
N SER A 137 12.29 15.17 -5.19
CA SER A 137 11.78 16.54 -5.35
C SER A 137 12.85 17.32 -6.12
N ALA A 138 12.45 18.04 -7.16
CA ALA A 138 13.35 19.02 -7.76
C ALA A 138 13.57 20.10 -6.69
N ASP A 139 14.81 20.24 -6.24
CA ASP A 139 15.25 21.34 -5.39
C ASP A 139 15.10 22.68 -6.14
#